data_AF-A0A0H3C2M3-F1
#
_entry.id   AF-A0A0H3C2M3-F1
#
_cell.length_a   1.000
_cell.length_b   1.000
_cell.length_c   1.000
_cell.angle_alpha   90.00
_cell.angle_beta   90.00
_cell.angle_gamma   90.00
#
_symmetry.space_group_name_H-M   'P 1'
#
loop_
_entity.id
_entity.type
_entity.pdbx_description
1 polymer ?
#
loop_
_entity_poly.entity_id
_entity_poly.type
_entity_poly.pdbx_seq_one_letter_code
_entity_poly.pdbx_strand_id
1 'polypeptide(L)'
;MNSVRKRLANMSVRMINAFKDSETLRFYKGNIIKLENDDSYQQIFDKNEYTEFIGVIIDIKPRELTMLYDSNISDIQGYSKLYTYQNLNYELKDRISISDSVYFEIFSIDTSIGYFTLVLKEFIWT
;
A
#
# COMPACT_ATOMS: atom_id res chain seq x y z
N MET A 1 -14.96 -20.34 4.81
CA MET A 1 -13.65 -19.77 5.23
C MET A 1 -13.01 -20.71 6.24
N ASN A 2 -11.79 -21.23 5.98
CA ASN A 2 -11.14 -22.27 6.80
C ASN A 2 -10.81 -21.77 8.22
N SER A 3 -10.90 -22.63 9.24
CA SER A 3 -10.78 -22.25 10.68
C SER A 3 -9.42 -21.63 11.02
N VAL A 4 -8.36 -22.10 10.36
CA VAL A 4 -6.98 -21.57 10.48
C VAL A 4 -6.89 -20.15 9.93
N ARG A 5 -7.42 -19.89 8.73
CA ARG A 5 -7.39 -18.56 8.11
C ARG A 5 -8.14 -17.53 8.96
N LYS A 6 -9.27 -17.91 9.57
CA LYS A 6 -10.01 -17.05 10.51
C LYS A 6 -9.19 -16.72 11.77
N ARG A 7 -8.43 -17.69 12.30
CA ARG A 7 -7.52 -17.46 13.43
C ARG A 7 -6.40 -16.49 13.07
N LEU A 8 -5.75 -16.68 11.92
CA LEU A 8 -4.68 -15.79 11.44
C LEU A 8 -5.18 -14.36 11.23
N ALA A 9 -6.34 -14.19 10.58
CA ALA A 9 -6.97 -12.88 10.42
C ALA A 9 -7.29 -12.20 11.78
N ASN A 10 -7.81 -12.97 12.75
CA ASN A 10 -8.08 -12.42 14.08
C ASN A 10 -6.78 -12.00 14.82
N MET A 11 -5.69 -12.74 14.62
CA MET A 11 -4.38 -12.40 15.19
C MET A 11 -3.78 -11.16 14.53
N SER A 12 -3.87 -11.05 13.20
CA SER A 12 -3.36 -9.88 12.48
C SER A 12 -4.10 -8.60 12.87
N VAL A 13 -5.42 -8.64 13.07
CA VAL A 13 -6.19 -7.50 13.60
C VAL A 13 -5.63 -7.03 14.94
N ARG A 14 -5.31 -7.95 15.85
CA ARG A 14 -4.72 -7.61 17.17
C ARG A 14 -3.32 -7.02 17.01
N MET A 15 -2.48 -7.63 16.18
CA MET A 15 -1.12 -7.16 15.92
C MET A 15 -1.12 -5.77 15.29
N ILE A 16 -1.90 -5.57 14.23
CA ILE A 16 -2.03 -4.28 13.55
C ILE A 16 -2.52 -3.22 14.54
N ASN A 17 -3.52 -3.51 15.36
CA ASN A 17 -3.99 -2.54 16.35
C ASN A 17 -2.99 -2.25 17.48
N ALA A 18 -2.08 -3.18 17.79
CA ALA A 18 -1.04 -3.00 18.80
C ALA A 18 0.17 -2.19 18.30
N PHE A 19 0.48 -2.29 17.01
CA PHE A 19 1.65 -1.66 16.38
C PHE A 19 1.30 -0.54 15.40
N LYS A 20 0.01 -0.23 15.21
CA LYS A 20 -0.40 0.90 14.36
C LYS A 20 0.24 2.18 14.87
N ASP A 21 0.61 3.03 13.94
CA ASP A 21 1.01 4.40 14.26
C ASP A 21 -0.17 5.16 14.90
N SER A 22 0.15 6.22 15.65
CA SER A 22 -0.87 7.05 16.29
C SER A 22 -1.74 7.78 15.27
N GLU A 23 -1.17 8.07 14.09
CA GLU A 23 -1.84 8.70 12.98
C GLU A 23 -2.41 7.65 12.02
N THR A 24 -3.61 7.92 11.50
CA THR A 24 -4.23 7.10 10.47
C THR A 24 -3.55 7.33 9.13
N LEU A 25 -3.39 6.24 8.36
CA LEU A 25 -2.93 6.31 6.99
C LEU A 25 -4.03 6.84 6.09
N ARG A 26 -3.67 7.44 4.95
CA ARG A 26 -4.61 7.94 3.95
C ARG A 26 -4.51 7.13 2.68
N PHE A 27 -5.64 6.66 2.17
CA PHE A 27 -5.75 5.91 0.93
C PHE A 27 -6.40 6.76 -0.16
N TYR A 28 -5.77 6.81 -1.33
CA TYR A 28 -6.21 7.55 -2.50
C TYR A 28 -6.51 6.58 -3.63
N LYS A 29 -7.78 6.48 -4.00
CA LYS A 29 -8.22 5.65 -5.14
C LYS A 29 -7.97 6.42 -6.43
N GLY A 30 -7.30 5.78 -7.38
CA GLY A 30 -7.05 6.42 -8.67
C GLY A 30 -8.27 6.41 -9.57
N ASN A 31 -8.68 7.59 -10.05
CA ASN A 31 -9.76 7.76 -11.01
C ASN A 31 -9.23 7.55 -12.42
N ILE A 32 -9.83 6.62 -13.16
CA ILE A 32 -9.44 6.33 -14.55
C ILE A 32 -10.20 7.27 -15.47
N ILE A 33 -9.48 8.11 -16.20
CA ILE A 33 -10.04 9.02 -17.20
C ILE A 33 -9.50 8.62 -18.57
N LYS A 34 -10.41 8.53 -19.55
CA LYS A 34 -10.06 8.31 -20.95
C LYS A 34 -9.58 9.64 -21.54
N LEU A 35 -8.44 9.63 -22.20
CA LEU A 35 -7.95 10.82 -22.91
C LEU A 35 -8.72 10.97 -24.22
N GLU A 36 -9.29 12.15 -24.48
CA GLU A 36 -10.20 12.35 -25.63
C GLU A 36 -9.53 12.18 -27.01
N ASN A 37 -8.19 12.23 -27.07
CA ASN A 37 -7.42 12.26 -28.30
C ASN A 37 -6.64 10.97 -28.60
N ASP A 38 -6.76 9.94 -27.76
CA ASP A 38 -6.08 8.65 -27.95
C ASP A 38 -6.82 7.52 -27.19
N ASP A 39 -6.57 6.25 -27.51
CA ASP A 39 -7.13 5.11 -26.75
C ASP A 39 -6.38 4.84 -25.44
N SER A 40 -5.70 5.86 -24.91
CA SER A 40 -4.95 5.80 -23.66
C SER A 40 -5.80 6.27 -22.47
N TYR A 41 -5.56 5.61 -21.34
CA TYR A 41 -6.20 5.90 -20.06
C TYR A 41 -5.15 6.45 -19.10
N GLN A 42 -5.52 7.48 -18.35
CA GLN A 42 -4.69 8.03 -17.29
C GLN A 42 -5.38 7.87 -15.95
N GLN A 43 -4.60 7.51 -14.93
CA GLN A 43 -5.05 7.47 -13.55
C GLN A 43 -4.73 8.82 -12.89
N ILE A 44 -5.76 9.51 -12.40
CA ILE A 44 -5.66 10.81 -11.74
C ILE A 44 -6.06 10.65 -10.28
N PHE A 45 -5.41 11.41 -9.41
CA PHE A 45 -5.64 11.36 -7.96
C PHE A 45 -5.86 12.77 -7.42
N ASP A 46 -6.83 12.94 -6.51
CA ASP A 46 -7.04 14.18 -5.76
C ASP A 46 -6.45 14.03 -4.35
N LYS A 47 -5.57 14.97 -3.96
CA LYS A 47 -4.96 14.99 -2.62
C LYS A 47 -5.98 15.24 -1.49
N ASN A 48 -7.13 15.81 -1.81
CA ASN A 48 -8.18 16.13 -0.85
C ASN A 48 -9.20 15.01 -0.71
N GLU A 49 -9.22 14.05 -1.64
CA GLU A 49 -10.14 12.93 -1.63
C GLU A 49 -9.41 11.65 -1.19
N TYR A 50 -9.49 11.36 0.11
CA TYR A 50 -8.88 10.16 0.68
C TYR A 50 -9.78 9.49 1.71
N THR A 51 -9.54 8.20 1.92
CA THR A 51 -10.12 7.42 3.02
C THR A 51 -9.06 7.16 4.07
N GLU A 52 -9.33 7.54 5.32
CA GLU A 52 -8.45 7.22 6.44
C GLU A 52 -8.59 5.76 6.85
N PHE A 53 -7.46 5.11 7.12
CA PHE A 53 -7.45 3.69 7.51
C PHE A 53 -6.31 3.36 8.47
N ILE A 54 -6.43 2.18 9.08
CA ILE A 54 -5.44 1.66 10.01
C ILE A 54 -4.53 0.65 9.29
N GLY A 55 -3.23 0.81 9.48
CA GLY A 55 -2.24 -0.15 9.05
C GLY A 55 -0.94 0.00 9.83
N VAL A 56 0.00 -0.90 9.53
CA VAL A 56 1.38 -0.83 10.03
C VAL A 56 2.31 -0.80 8.83
N ILE A 57 3.18 0.21 8.76
CA ILE A 57 4.20 0.32 7.73
C ILE A 57 5.56 -0.07 8.30
N ILE A 58 6.29 -0.91 7.57
CA ILE A 58 7.64 -1.33 7.91
C ILE A 58 8.52 -1.11 6.69
N ASP A 59 9.50 -0.22 6.83
CA ASP A 59 10.46 0.05 5.76
C ASP A 59 11.31 -1.19 5.47
N ILE A 60 11.44 -1.51 4.18
CA ILE A 60 12.28 -2.60 3.70
C ILE A 60 13.71 -2.08 3.65
N LYS A 61 14.60 -2.70 4.43
CA LYS A 61 16.00 -2.28 4.44
C LYS A 61 16.67 -2.57 3.09
N PRO A 62 17.70 -1.81 2.68
CA PRO A 62 18.43 -2.05 1.43
C PRO A 62 18.94 -3.48 1.22
N ARG A 63 19.30 -4.20 2.30
CA ARG A 63 19.69 -5.63 2.23
C ARG A 63 18.54 -6.59 1.93
N GLU A 64 17.32 -6.24 2.32
CA GLU A 64 16.13 -7.06 2.07
C GLU A 64 15.61 -6.85 0.65
N LEU A 65 15.83 -5.65 0.09
CA LEU A 65 15.55 -5.34 -1.32
C LEU A 65 16.33 -6.25 -2.29
N THR A 66 17.60 -6.58 -1.96
CA THR A 66 18.44 -7.46 -2.79
C THR A 66 17.94 -8.91 -2.84
N MET A 67 17.17 -9.35 -1.84
CA MET A 67 16.60 -10.71 -1.79
C MET A 67 15.21 -10.80 -2.43
N LEU A 68 14.49 -9.68 -2.55
CA LEU A 68 13.18 -9.65 -3.18
C LEU A 68 13.26 -9.77 -4.70
N TYR A 69 14.36 -9.35 -5.33
CA TYR A 69 14.54 -9.42 -6.78
C TYR A 69 16.00 -9.56 -7.23
N ASP A 70 16.27 -10.48 -8.17
CA ASP A 70 17.49 -10.57 -9.00
C ASP A 70 17.64 -9.36 -9.97
N SER A 71 17.09 -8.21 -9.62
CA SER A 71 17.04 -7.02 -10.47
C SER A 71 17.93 -5.92 -9.90
N ASN A 72 18.80 -5.37 -10.76
CA ASN A 72 19.60 -4.15 -10.56
C ASN A 72 18.72 -2.91 -10.28
N ILE A 73 17.94 -2.91 -9.21
CA ILE A 73 17.17 -1.75 -8.76
C ILE A 73 18.07 -1.00 -7.78
N SER A 74 18.97 -0.21 -8.37
CA SER A 74 19.70 0.87 -7.69
C SER A 74 18.85 2.14 -7.57
N ASP A 75 17.52 2.03 -7.63
CA ASP A 75 16.64 3.18 -7.41
C ASP A 75 16.47 3.39 -5.92
N ILE A 76 16.98 4.54 -5.47
CA ILE A 76 17.02 5.07 -4.10
C ILE A 76 15.61 5.29 -3.49
N GLN A 77 14.54 5.09 -4.26
CA GLN A 77 13.17 5.24 -3.79
C GLN A 77 12.83 4.14 -2.79
N GLY A 78 12.56 4.52 -1.54
CA GLY A 78 12.30 3.62 -0.43
C GLY A 78 11.14 2.68 -0.73
N TYR A 79 11.27 1.43 -0.32
CA TYR A 79 10.15 0.48 -0.33
C TYR A 79 9.75 0.15 1.09
N SER A 80 8.45 -0.03 1.31
CA SER A 80 7.91 -0.40 2.60
C SER A 80 6.86 -1.50 2.44
N LYS A 81 6.67 -2.31 3.48
CA LYS A 81 5.54 -3.24 3.58
C LYS A 81 4.46 -2.64 4.45
N LEU A 82 3.23 -2.65 3.95
CA LEU A 82 2.05 -2.25 4.68
C LEU A 82 1.20 -3.46 5.01
N TYR A 83 0.83 -3.60 6.28
CA TYR A 83 -0.09 -4.60 6.77
C TYR A 83 -1.39 -3.94 7.21
N THR A 84 -2.52 -4.36 6.64
CA THR A 84 -3.85 -3.85 7.02
C THR A 84 -4.92 -4.94 6.92
N TYR A 85 -5.95 -4.84 7.75
CA TYR A 85 -7.14 -5.70 7.67
C TYR A 85 -8.32 -5.01 6.99
N GLN A 86 -8.21 -3.70 6.69
CA GLN A 86 -9.29 -2.97 6.03
C GLN A 86 -9.33 -3.35 4.56
N ASN A 87 -10.52 -3.61 4.03
CA ASN A 87 -10.71 -3.87 2.60
C ASN A 87 -11.21 -2.59 1.92
N LEU A 88 -10.30 -1.90 1.22
CA LEU A 88 -10.62 -0.67 0.47
C LEU A 88 -10.63 -0.91 -1.05
N ASN A 89 -10.71 -2.17 -1.50
CA ASN A 89 -10.60 -2.56 -2.90
C ASN A 89 -9.31 -2.03 -3.56
N TYR A 90 -8.18 -2.33 -2.92
CA TYR A 90 -6.86 -1.92 -3.39
C TYR A 90 -6.57 -2.43 -4.80
N GLU A 91 -6.00 -1.56 -5.62
CA GLU A 91 -5.46 -1.90 -6.94
C GLU A 91 -4.00 -1.44 -7.05
N LEU A 92 -3.27 -2.02 -8.00
CA LEU A 92 -1.92 -1.55 -8.31
C LEU A 92 -1.99 -0.09 -8.74
N LYS A 93 -0.96 0.68 -8.36
CA LYS A 93 -0.85 2.12 -8.57
C LYS A 93 -1.77 3.01 -7.74
N ASP A 94 -2.71 2.46 -6.97
CA ASP A 94 -3.38 3.27 -5.95
C ASP A 94 -2.35 3.83 -4.97
N ARG A 95 -2.67 4.96 -4.32
CA ARG A 95 -1.70 5.71 -3.52
C ARG A 95 -2.04 5.69 -2.05
N ILE A 96 -1.01 5.78 -1.22
CA ILE A 96 -1.11 5.80 0.24
C ILE A 96 -0.19 6.89 0.78
N SER A 97 -0.56 7.56 1.85
CA SER A 97 0.34 8.44 2.58
C SER A 97 0.26 8.21 4.09
N ILE A 98 1.39 8.47 4.76
CA ILE A 98 1.46 8.55 6.22
C ILE A 98 1.16 9.98 6.67
N SER A 99 1.62 10.96 5.89
CA SER A 99 1.47 12.39 6.16
C SER A 99 1.43 13.16 4.84
N ASP A 100 1.33 14.50 4.92
CA ASP A 100 1.37 15.36 3.74
C ASP A 100 2.72 15.38 3.01
N SER A 101 3.75 14.70 3.55
CA SER A 101 5.12 14.72 3.04
C SER A 101 5.61 13.38 2.50
N VAL A 102 4.98 12.27 2.87
CA VAL A 102 5.47 10.92 2.52
C VAL A 102 4.36 10.15 1.80
N TYR A 103 4.59 9.85 0.53
CA TYR A 103 3.63 9.23 -0.36
C TYR A 103 4.17 7.95 -0.97
N PHE A 104 3.27 7.00 -1.17
CA PHE A 104 3.56 5.69 -1.69
C PHE A 104 2.59 5.30 -2.79
N GLU A 105 3.09 4.54 -3.75
CA GLU A 105 2.31 3.83 -4.75
C GLU A 105 2.25 2.33 -4.40
N ILE A 106 1.09 1.69 -4.53
CA ILE A 106 0.95 0.25 -4.35
C ILE A 106 1.62 -0.49 -5.52
N PHE A 107 2.68 -1.21 -5.20
CA PHE A 107 3.47 -1.98 -6.16
C PHE A 107 3.07 -3.47 -6.20
N SER A 108 2.65 -4.04 -5.07
CA SER A 108 2.20 -5.44 -4.99
C SER A 108 1.15 -5.62 -3.90
N ILE A 109 0.27 -6.61 -4.08
CA ILE A 109 -0.86 -6.92 -3.21
C ILE A 109 -0.88 -8.43 -2.94
N ASP A 110 -0.84 -8.82 -1.67
CA ASP A 110 -1.08 -10.20 -1.22
C ASP A 110 -2.26 -10.23 -0.24
N THR A 111 -3.19 -11.18 -0.47
CA THR A 111 -4.41 -11.39 0.32
C THR A 111 -4.52 -12.81 0.89
N SER A 112 -3.47 -13.63 0.73
CA SER A 112 -3.48 -15.07 0.98
C SER A 112 -3.83 -15.49 2.42
N ILE A 113 -3.51 -14.62 3.39
CA ILE A 113 -3.49 -14.90 4.83
C ILE A 113 -4.62 -14.22 5.63
N GLY A 114 -5.65 -13.71 4.96
CA GLY A 114 -6.85 -13.15 5.60
C GLY A 114 -6.70 -11.71 6.10
N TYR A 115 -5.62 -11.05 5.70
CA TYR A 115 -5.38 -9.62 5.76
C TYR A 115 -4.60 -9.22 4.51
N PHE A 116 -4.48 -7.92 4.26
CA PHE A 116 -3.74 -7.38 3.13
C PHE A 116 -2.29 -7.11 3.53
N THR A 117 -1.37 -7.64 2.72
CA THR A 117 0.04 -7.26 2.73
C THR A 117 0.33 -6.54 1.43
N LEU A 118 0.69 -5.26 1.52
CA LEU A 118 0.97 -4.42 0.36
C LEU A 118 2.47 -4.12 0.33
N VAL A 119 3.09 -4.15 -0.85
CA VAL A 119 4.41 -3.55 -1.07
C VAL A 119 4.20 -2.17 -1.63
N LEU A 120 4.81 -1.20 -0.97
CA LEU A 120 4.70 0.22 -1.25
C LEU A 120 6.02 0.72 -1.83
N LYS A 121 5.94 1.55 -2.87
CA LYS A 121 7.08 2.27 -3.44
C LYS A 121 6.92 3.76 -3.17
N GLU A 122 7.88 4.35 -2.48
CA GLU A 122 7.88 5.78 -2.18
C GLU A 122 8.05 6.62 -3.45
N PHE A 123 7.34 7.74 -3.53
CA PHE A 123 7.47 8.69 -4.63
C PHE A 123 7.21 10.12 -4.17
N ILE A 124 7.65 11.08 -4.98
CA ILE A 124 7.35 12.50 -4.76
C ILE A 124 6.07 12.83 -5.51
N TRP A 125 5.05 13.28 -4.80
CA TRP A 125 3.81 13.74 -5.43
C TRP A 125 4.02 15.09 -6.12
N THR A 126 4.20 15.05 -7.43
CA THR A 126 4.17 16.19 -8.35
C THR A 126 2.75 16.64 -8.64
#